data_AF-A0A1G8HY07-F1
#
_entry.id   AF-A0A1G8HY07-F1
#
_cell.length_a   1.000
_cell.length_b   1.000
_cell.length_c   1.000
_cell.angle_alpha   90.00
_cell.angle_beta   90.00
_cell.angle_gamma   90.00
#
_symmetry.space_group_name_H-M   'P 1'
#
loop_
_entity.id
_entity.type
_entity.pdbx_description
1 polymer ?
#
loop_
_entity_poly.entity_id
_entity_poly.type
_entity_poly.pdbx_seq_one_letter_code
_entity_poly.pdbx_strand_id
1 'polypeptide(L)'
;MARTPIFRKPSGPVLVRGPRGRTGWRRLAQRGVIVGIAPALVAGVTAVGVVSLRQTGPAVESVVASDTPFTISGRGHGHGRGMGQWGAYGYARDHGWGAERILAHYYGGTTLGALADGQISVRLTAFDDQSLSVHSDVGASVAGKPVGPGEAVHLTPTSDGGAGVVVTRGCGGEVLWQDATDHPWVDPVDLAPDRPVEEHLRTCTGDVAYRGSLGVALDGDAPRVVNVLDMDDYLLGVVPAESRAEWADQGGAEALRAQAVAARSYAAAEDRSEYARTCDTQSCQVYGGSAKEDPRTTEAVRSTAGMVLVQGGKPVATEFSASTGGFSAGGVFPAVEDLGDSISPHHLWTQTVTAGDIARAFGVGELHSVDVLARNNFGVDGGRVTTLKVTGSDGVAEVTGTEARSRLKLKSDWFTVTEGIVPGPDPAPAETETVTPGTEPEREVAEQVSESLIDRRYRELGGRGGALGSPIGPELMLPDESGKFRLYTGGTIIWTERLGVQVVDASILREWLPGTASSR
;
A
#
# COMPACT_ATOMS: atom_id res chain seq x y z
N MET A 1 5.07 -67.05 -11.64
CA MET A 1 4.93 -67.07 -10.16
C MET A 1 4.55 -65.64 -9.75
N ALA A 2 3.29 -65.20 -9.81
CA ALA A 2 2.15 -65.50 -8.93
C ALA A 2 2.38 -65.08 -7.46
N ARG A 3 1.93 -63.88 -7.06
CA ARG A 3 0.68 -63.67 -6.29
C ARG A 3 0.53 -62.24 -5.75
N THR A 4 -0.57 -61.63 -6.15
CA THR A 4 -1.31 -60.51 -5.55
C THR A 4 -1.71 -60.79 -4.10
N PRO A 5 -2.10 -59.73 -3.34
CA PRO A 5 -3.38 -59.83 -2.66
C PRO A 5 -4.27 -58.60 -2.89
N ILE A 6 -5.56 -58.86 -3.13
CA ILE A 6 -6.65 -57.88 -3.19
C ILE A 6 -7.66 -58.19 -2.07
N PHE A 7 -8.37 -57.14 -1.64
CA PHE A 7 -9.70 -57.07 -0.97
C PHE A 7 -9.68 -57.15 0.58
N ARG A 8 -10.27 -56.19 1.31
CA ARG A 8 -11.71 -55.85 1.30
C ARG A 8 -12.02 -54.45 1.89
N LYS A 9 -12.95 -53.74 1.24
CA LYS A 9 -13.84 -52.71 1.83
C LYS A 9 -14.91 -53.36 2.73
N PRO A 10 -15.54 -52.58 3.60
CA PRO A 10 -16.99 -52.69 3.78
C PRO A 10 -17.72 -51.34 3.59
N SER A 11 -18.73 -51.40 2.73
CA SER A 11 -20.11 -50.89 2.88
C SER A 11 -20.39 -49.62 3.72
N GLY A 12 -20.95 -48.58 3.08
CA GLY A 12 -21.93 -47.68 3.75
C GLY A 12 -23.34 -48.28 3.70
N PRO A 13 -24.45 -47.53 3.92
CA PRO A 13 -24.62 -46.23 4.58
C PRO A 13 -25.56 -46.35 5.82
N VAL A 14 -25.59 -45.34 6.71
CA VAL A 14 -26.68 -45.19 7.70
C VAL A 14 -27.30 -43.80 7.58
N LEU A 15 -28.55 -43.80 7.15
CA LEU A 15 -29.46 -42.68 7.06
C LEU A 15 -30.29 -42.66 8.36
N VAL A 16 -30.24 -41.59 9.15
CA VAL A 16 -31.22 -41.35 10.22
C VAL A 16 -31.94 -40.04 9.94
N ARG A 17 -33.27 -40.17 9.77
CA ARG A 17 -34.26 -39.11 9.53
C ARG A 17 -34.78 -38.57 10.86
N GLY A 18 -34.74 -37.24 11.01
CA GLY A 18 -35.76 -36.37 11.62
C GLY A 18 -35.77 -36.21 13.15
N PRO A 19 -36.51 -35.20 13.70
CA PRO A 19 -37.46 -34.30 13.03
C PRO A 19 -37.24 -32.78 13.27
N ARG A 20 -37.98 -32.02 12.46
CA ARG A 20 -38.22 -30.57 12.50
C ARG A 20 -38.86 -30.12 13.82
N GLY A 21 -38.50 -28.93 14.29
CA GLY A 21 -39.22 -28.19 15.33
C GLY A 21 -39.02 -26.67 15.21
N ARG A 22 -39.92 -26.00 14.48
CA ARG A 22 -40.13 -24.54 14.54
C ARG A 22 -41.13 -24.26 15.65
N THR A 23 -40.82 -23.34 16.57
CA THR A 23 -41.74 -22.49 17.36
C THR A 23 -40.83 -21.61 18.23
N GLY A 24 -40.80 -20.28 18.17
CA GLY A 24 -41.93 -19.37 18.20
C GLY A 24 -42.07 -18.83 19.63
N TRP A 25 -41.25 -17.86 20.04
CA TRP A 25 -41.39 -17.19 21.35
C TRP A 25 -42.12 -15.86 21.18
N ARG A 26 -43.39 -15.88 21.58
CA ARG A 26 -44.24 -14.71 21.74
C ARG A 26 -43.96 -14.06 23.09
N ARG A 27 -43.85 -12.73 23.05
CA ARG A 27 -43.85 -11.82 24.19
C ARG A 27 -45.16 -11.96 24.98
N LEU A 28 -45.07 -11.97 26.30
CA LEU A 28 -46.21 -11.79 27.20
C LEU A 28 -45.92 -10.57 28.09
N ALA A 29 -46.62 -9.48 27.76
CA ALA A 29 -46.79 -8.33 28.64
C ALA A 29 -47.86 -8.67 29.67
N GLN A 30 -47.63 -8.35 30.94
CA GLN A 30 -48.70 -8.24 31.93
C GLN A 30 -48.66 -6.84 32.54
N ARG A 31 -49.74 -6.11 32.28
CA ARG A 31 -50.18 -4.92 32.98
C ARG A 31 -50.78 -5.33 34.32
N GLY A 32 -50.48 -4.58 35.37
CA GLY A 32 -51.23 -4.58 36.62
C GLY A 32 -51.25 -3.16 37.18
N VAL A 33 -52.39 -2.48 37.05
CA VAL A 33 -52.73 -1.24 37.75
C VAL A 33 -53.73 -1.61 38.83
N ILE A 34 -53.51 -1.24 40.08
CA ILE A 34 -54.57 -1.00 41.06
C ILE A 34 -54.23 0.28 41.84
N VAL A 35 -55.20 1.20 41.79
CA VAL A 35 -55.33 2.45 42.53
C VAL A 35 -55.92 2.16 43.91
N GLY A 36 -55.42 2.85 44.94
CA GLY A 36 -56.08 2.95 46.25
C GLY A 36 -55.81 4.30 46.89
N ILE A 37 -56.82 5.16 46.93
CA ILE A 37 -56.84 6.45 47.63
C ILE A 37 -57.70 6.28 48.88
N ALA A 38 -57.21 6.72 50.05
CA ALA A 38 -58.03 7.38 51.08
C ALA A 38 -57.15 8.16 52.09
N PRO A 39 -57.68 9.23 52.72
CA PRO A 39 -56.90 10.38 53.21
C PRO A 39 -56.81 10.48 54.74
N ALA A 40 -55.82 11.20 55.25
CA ALA A 40 -55.87 11.83 56.58
C ALA A 40 -55.00 13.09 56.64
N LEU A 41 -55.66 14.24 56.87
CA LEU A 41 -55.10 15.55 57.17
C LEU A 41 -54.67 15.61 58.66
N VAL A 42 -53.59 16.33 58.98
CA VAL A 42 -53.59 17.62 59.74
C VAL A 42 -52.16 18.05 60.14
N ALA A 43 -51.92 19.36 59.99
CA ALA A 43 -50.92 20.23 60.65
C ALA A 43 -49.46 20.28 60.14
N GLY A 44 -49.24 21.10 59.10
CA GLY A 44 -48.56 22.39 59.23
C GLY A 44 -47.09 22.44 59.66
N VAL A 45 -46.19 22.68 58.70
CA VAL A 45 -45.17 23.74 58.71
C VAL A 45 -44.85 24.06 57.24
N THR A 46 -45.02 25.31 56.84
CA THR A 46 -44.59 25.81 55.53
C THR A 46 -43.07 25.96 55.50
N ALA A 47 -42.39 25.06 54.81
CA ALA A 47 -41.03 25.28 54.29
C ALA A 47 -41.07 25.05 52.77
N VAL A 48 -41.19 26.15 52.01
CA VAL A 48 -41.00 26.13 50.56
C VAL A 48 -39.50 25.98 50.31
N GLY A 49 -39.01 24.74 50.42
CA GLY A 49 -37.74 24.34 49.84
C GLY A 49 -37.99 24.02 48.38
N VAL A 50 -37.61 24.93 47.49
CA VAL A 50 -37.55 24.64 46.05
C VAL A 50 -36.49 23.57 45.86
N VAL A 51 -36.90 22.30 45.86
CA VAL A 51 -36.10 21.23 45.28
C VAL A 51 -36.07 21.52 43.79
N SER A 52 -35.04 22.23 43.34
CA SER A 52 -34.66 22.21 41.93
C SER A 52 -34.29 20.78 41.60
N LEU A 53 -35.28 20.01 41.13
CA LEU A 53 -35.02 18.90 40.23
C LEU A 53 -34.32 19.53 39.02
N ARG A 54 -32.98 19.57 39.05
CA ARG A 54 -32.19 19.70 37.84
C ARG A 54 -32.58 18.48 37.00
N GLN A 55 -33.55 18.65 36.11
CA GLN A 55 -33.61 17.84 34.91
C GLN A 55 -32.26 18.04 34.23
N THR A 56 -31.37 17.06 34.37
CA THR A 56 -30.37 16.83 33.34
C THR A 56 -31.17 16.53 32.09
N GLY A 57 -31.39 17.53 31.24
CA GLY A 57 -31.83 17.28 29.88
C GLY A 57 -30.90 16.24 29.24
N PRO A 58 -31.35 15.51 28.21
CA PRO A 58 -30.43 14.69 27.45
C PRO A 58 -29.26 15.59 27.05
N ALA A 59 -28.03 15.12 27.28
CA ALA A 59 -26.85 15.81 26.78
C ALA A 59 -27.09 16.01 25.28
N VAL A 60 -27.25 17.26 24.85
CA VAL A 60 -27.27 17.59 23.43
C VAL A 60 -25.84 17.30 23.00
N GLU A 61 -25.59 16.13 22.41
CA GLU A 61 -24.32 15.89 21.73
C GLU A 61 -24.16 17.03 20.71
N SER A 62 -23.05 17.77 20.84
CA SER A 62 -22.76 18.88 19.97
C SER A 62 -22.53 18.34 18.57
N VAL A 63 -23.51 18.56 17.68
CA VAL A 63 -23.37 18.30 16.25
C VAL A 63 -22.35 19.28 15.67
N VAL A 64 -21.44 18.77 14.85
CA VAL A 64 -20.51 19.61 14.09
C VAL A 64 -21.21 20.13 12.84
N ALA A 65 -21.18 21.45 12.61
CA ALA A 65 -21.81 22.05 11.43
C ALA A 65 -21.25 21.43 10.14
N SER A 66 -22.13 21.14 9.17
CA SER A 66 -21.75 20.37 7.97
C SER A 66 -20.63 21.01 7.14
N ASP A 67 -20.46 22.32 7.22
CA ASP A 67 -19.43 23.10 6.53
C ASP A 67 -18.15 23.28 7.36
N THR A 68 -18.12 22.81 8.62
CA THR A 68 -16.92 22.85 9.46
C THR A 68 -15.79 22.09 8.76
N PRO A 69 -14.64 22.74 8.52
CA PRO A 69 -13.50 22.09 7.91
C PRO A 69 -12.81 21.16 8.92
N PHE A 70 -12.27 20.06 8.41
CA PHE A 70 -11.35 19.16 9.09
C PHE A 70 -10.08 19.07 8.26
N THR A 71 -8.94 19.26 8.90
CA THR A 71 -7.64 19.04 8.28
C THR A 71 -7.16 17.64 8.62
N ILE A 72 -6.92 16.86 7.57
CA ILE A 72 -6.28 15.56 7.63
C ILE A 72 -4.82 15.76 7.26
N SER A 73 -3.93 15.57 8.24
CA SER A 73 -2.49 15.63 8.03
C SER A 73 -1.96 14.21 7.97
N GLY A 74 -1.21 13.87 6.93
CA GLY A 74 -0.76 12.49 6.75
C GLY A 74 0.63 12.36 6.15
N ARG A 75 1.05 11.11 6.06
CA ARG A 75 2.40 10.72 5.64
C ARG A 75 2.39 9.61 4.61
N GLY A 76 3.29 9.68 3.66
CA GLY A 76 3.46 8.66 2.62
C GLY A 76 2.31 8.54 1.63
N HIS A 77 2.45 7.60 0.71
CA HIS A 77 1.50 7.34 -0.37
C HIS A 77 1.42 5.86 -0.70
N GLY A 78 0.21 5.30 -0.61
CA GLY A 78 -0.03 3.87 -0.74
C GLY A 78 -0.15 3.16 0.62
N HIS A 79 -0.11 1.83 0.57
CA HIS A 79 -0.30 0.98 1.75
C HIS A 79 0.94 0.88 2.65
N GLY A 80 2.11 1.32 2.20
CA GLY A 80 3.34 1.34 3.00
C GLY A 80 3.94 -0.03 3.33
N ARG A 81 3.43 -1.12 2.75
CA ARG A 81 3.95 -2.48 3.00
C ARG A 81 5.14 -2.75 2.08
N GLY A 82 6.16 -3.40 2.63
CA GLY A 82 7.40 -3.70 1.92
C GLY A 82 8.17 -2.44 1.52
N MET A 83 8.77 -2.45 0.33
CA MET A 83 9.66 -1.40 -0.13
C MET A 83 8.91 -0.09 -0.49
N GLY A 84 9.42 1.03 0.02
CA GLY A 84 9.05 2.36 -0.48
C GLY A 84 9.84 2.70 -1.72
N GLN A 85 9.20 3.05 -2.83
CA GLN A 85 9.89 3.39 -4.09
C GLN A 85 10.76 4.66 -3.92
N TRP A 86 10.18 5.72 -3.34
CA TRP A 86 10.94 6.93 -3.01
C TRP A 86 12.01 6.66 -1.94
N GLY A 87 11.75 5.76 -1.00
CA GLY A 87 12.72 5.34 0.01
C GLY A 87 13.93 4.62 -0.60
N ALA A 88 13.69 3.65 -1.47
CA ALA A 88 14.72 2.97 -2.24
C ALA A 88 15.54 3.97 -3.08
N TYR A 89 14.88 4.91 -3.74
CA TYR A 89 15.55 5.98 -4.49
C TYR A 89 16.43 6.86 -3.60
N GLY A 90 15.93 7.31 -2.45
CA GLY A 90 16.71 8.09 -1.48
C GLY A 90 17.90 7.32 -0.92
N TYR A 91 17.75 6.03 -0.61
CA TYR A 91 18.86 5.18 -0.19
C TYR A 91 19.92 5.00 -1.27
N ALA A 92 19.52 4.80 -2.52
CA ALA A 92 20.45 4.69 -3.64
C ALA A 92 21.20 6.02 -3.85
N ARG A 93 20.46 7.12 -3.97
CA ARG A 93 21.00 8.43 -4.33
C ARG A 93 21.81 9.10 -3.22
N ASP A 94 21.25 9.19 -2.02
CA ASP A 94 21.79 10.03 -0.95
C ASP A 94 22.67 9.23 0.03
N HIS A 95 22.50 7.91 0.05
CA HIS A 95 23.26 7.02 0.95
C HIS A 95 24.17 6.02 0.22
N GLY A 96 24.10 5.93 -1.12
CA GLY A 96 24.93 5.03 -1.92
C GLY A 96 24.65 3.55 -1.69
N TRP A 97 23.42 3.18 -1.32
CA TRP A 97 23.05 1.78 -1.09
C TRP A 97 22.88 1.04 -2.41
N GLY A 98 23.47 -0.16 -2.50
CA GLY A 98 23.19 -1.11 -3.58
C GLY A 98 21.83 -1.78 -3.43
N ALA A 99 21.32 -2.34 -4.53
CA ALA A 99 20.01 -2.97 -4.61
C ALA A 99 19.81 -4.07 -3.55
N GLU A 100 20.82 -4.92 -3.33
CA GLU A 100 20.75 -6.02 -2.37
C GLU A 100 20.60 -5.52 -0.93
N ARG A 101 21.24 -4.39 -0.59
CA ARG A 101 21.09 -3.76 0.72
C ARG A 101 19.71 -3.13 0.89
N ILE A 102 19.20 -2.47 -0.15
CA ILE A 102 17.84 -1.90 -0.15
C ILE A 102 16.82 -3.03 0.06
N LEU A 103 16.92 -4.12 -0.71
CA LEU A 103 16.04 -5.27 -0.58
C LEU A 103 16.10 -5.91 0.81
N ALA A 104 17.31 -6.13 1.34
CA ALA A 104 17.49 -6.71 2.68
C ALA A 104 16.93 -5.82 3.81
N HIS A 105 16.92 -4.50 3.61
CA HIS A 105 16.33 -3.54 4.55
C HIS A 105 14.82 -3.70 4.64
N TYR A 106 14.11 -3.72 3.51
CA TYR A 106 12.64 -3.79 3.50
C TYR A 106 12.08 -5.20 3.66
N TYR A 107 12.79 -6.22 3.17
CA TYR A 107 12.30 -7.60 3.08
C TYR A 107 13.03 -8.53 4.05
N GLY A 108 13.12 -8.12 5.32
CA GLY A 108 13.77 -8.90 6.37
C GLY A 108 13.22 -10.33 6.50
N GLY A 109 14.12 -11.30 6.73
CA GLY A 109 13.75 -12.72 6.79
C GLY A 109 13.67 -13.43 5.43
N THR A 110 14.13 -12.77 4.37
CA THR A 110 14.31 -13.36 3.02
C THR A 110 15.79 -13.46 2.67
N THR A 111 16.09 -14.22 1.62
CA THR A 111 17.41 -14.27 0.99
C THR A 111 17.27 -14.10 -0.52
N LEU A 112 18.34 -13.66 -1.18
CA LEU A 112 18.39 -13.72 -2.64
C LEU A 112 18.40 -15.17 -3.12
N GLY A 113 17.67 -15.43 -4.18
CA GLY A 113 17.63 -16.68 -4.92
C GLY A 113 17.60 -16.42 -6.41
N ALA A 114 17.60 -17.51 -7.17
CA ALA A 114 17.45 -17.48 -8.62
C ALA A 114 16.12 -18.16 -8.98
N LEU A 115 15.33 -17.49 -9.82
CA LEU A 115 14.23 -18.08 -10.54
C LEU A 115 14.80 -18.64 -11.85
N ALA A 116 14.51 -19.90 -12.14
CA ALA A 116 14.78 -20.44 -13.47
C ALA A 116 13.93 -19.68 -14.50
N ASP A 117 14.44 -19.55 -15.72
CA ASP A 117 13.70 -18.97 -16.84
C ASP A 117 12.26 -19.49 -16.85
N GLY A 118 11.30 -18.58 -16.86
CA GLY A 118 9.92 -18.89 -16.53
C GLY A 118 8.95 -17.94 -17.20
N GLN A 119 7.86 -18.49 -17.70
CA GLN A 119 6.78 -17.71 -18.25
C GLN A 119 5.88 -17.15 -17.14
N ILE A 120 5.29 -16.00 -17.41
CA ILE A 120 4.19 -15.42 -16.63
C ILE A 120 2.94 -15.31 -17.49
N SER A 121 1.79 -15.55 -16.89
CA SER A 121 0.48 -15.33 -17.50
C SER A 121 -0.26 -14.19 -16.79
N VAL A 122 -0.68 -13.20 -17.56
CA VAL A 122 -1.27 -11.94 -17.08
C VAL A 122 -2.68 -11.80 -17.66
N ARG A 123 -3.70 -11.71 -16.79
CA ARG A 123 -5.05 -11.32 -17.22
C ARG A 123 -5.06 -9.85 -17.61
N LEU A 124 -5.54 -9.54 -18.81
CA LEU A 124 -5.69 -8.17 -19.29
C LEU A 124 -7.12 -7.68 -19.02
N THR A 125 -7.33 -6.96 -17.92
CA THR A 125 -8.67 -6.63 -17.40
C THR A 125 -9.44 -5.67 -18.31
N ALA A 126 -8.75 -4.85 -19.11
CA ALA A 126 -9.39 -3.97 -20.09
C ALA A 126 -10.18 -4.73 -21.19
N PHE A 127 -9.90 -6.02 -21.37
CA PHE A 127 -10.52 -6.88 -22.37
C PHE A 127 -11.39 -7.98 -21.75
N ASP A 128 -11.75 -7.83 -20.47
CA ASP A 128 -12.69 -8.76 -19.83
C ASP A 128 -14.02 -8.79 -20.59
N ASP A 129 -14.60 -9.98 -20.68
CA ASP A 129 -15.87 -10.27 -21.35
C ASP A 129 -15.87 -9.98 -22.86
N GLN A 130 -14.70 -9.91 -23.49
CA GLN A 130 -14.51 -9.68 -24.93
C GLN A 130 -13.78 -10.84 -25.62
N SER A 131 -13.99 -10.97 -26.93
CA SER A 131 -13.14 -11.77 -27.81
C SER A 131 -11.81 -11.05 -28.07
N LEU A 132 -10.73 -11.82 -28.25
CA LEU A 132 -9.42 -11.25 -28.60
C LEU A 132 -9.38 -10.91 -30.08
N SER A 133 -8.82 -9.76 -30.45
CA SER A 133 -8.54 -9.38 -31.84
C SER A 133 -7.17 -8.70 -31.91
N VAL A 134 -6.22 -9.32 -32.61
CA VAL A 134 -4.81 -8.87 -32.63
C VAL A 134 -4.18 -8.99 -34.01
N HIS A 135 -3.14 -8.22 -34.27
CA HIS A 135 -2.29 -8.34 -35.46
C HIS A 135 -0.82 -8.10 -35.09
N SER A 136 0.09 -8.28 -36.05
CA SER A 136 1.51 -7.97 -35.93
C SER A 136 2.02 -7.39 -37.25
N ASP A 137 3.05 -6.55 -37.18
CA ASP A 137 3.62 -5.88 -38.35
C ASP A 137 4.38 -6.86 -39.25
N VAL A 138 4.85 -7.97 -38.69
CA VAL A 138 5.56 -9.03 -39.44
C VAL A 138 4.80 -10.35 -39.53
N GLY A 139 3.60 -10.41 -38.93
CA GLY A 139 2.76 -11.60 -38.90
C GLY A 139 2.85 -12.36 -37.58
N ALA A 140 2.15 -13.50 -37.53
CA ALA A 140 1.98 -14.31 -36.32
C ALA A 140 1.70 -15.78 -36.69
N SER A 141 1.36 -16.59 -35.71
CA SER A 141 0.90 -17.98 -35.86
C SER A 141 -0.35 -18.20 -35.02
N VAL A 142 -1.32 -18.94 -35.56
CA VAL A 142 -2.52 -19.38 -34.83
C VAL A 142 -3.01 -20.71 -35.41
N ALA A 143 -3.47 -21.63 -34.56
CA ALA A 143 -3.88 -22.98 -34.96
C ALA A 143 -2.79 -23.73 -35.77
N GLY A 144 -1.51 -23.48 -35.45
CA GLY A 144 -0.36 -24.06 -36.16
C GLY A 144 -0.16 -23.55 -37.60
N LYS A 145 -0.82 -22.45 -37.99
CA LYS A 145 -0.73 -21.84 -39.31
C LYS A 145 -0.15 -20.43 -39.22
N PRO A 146 0.70 -20.02 -40.18
CA PRO A 146 1.18 -18.66 -40.25
C PRO A 146 0.05 -17.69 -40.63
N VAL A 147 0.14 -16.48 -40.09
CA VAL A 147 -0.71 -15.32 -40.36
C VAL A 147 0.19 -14.23 -40.93
N GLY A 148 -0.21 -13.66 -42.06
CA GLY A 148 0.61 -12.69 -42.79
C GLY A 148 0.77 -11.35 -42.07
N PRO A 149 1.78 -10.53 -42.46
CA PRO A 149 1.94 -9.16 -41.98
C PRO A 149 0.65 -8.34 -42.07
N GLY A 150 0.22 -7.76 -40.95
CA GLY A 150 -0.98 -6.93 -40.85
C GLY A 150 -2.32 -7.67 -40.99
N GLU A 151 -2.32 -9.00 -41.17
CA GLU A 151 -3.53 -9.80 -41.02
C GLU A 151 -3.91 -9.88 -39.54
N ALA A 152 -5.21 -9.84 -39.25
CA ALA A 152 -5.71 -9.85 -37.88
C ALA A 152 -6.31 -11.21 -37.53
N VAL A 153 -6.00 -11.67 -36.33
CA VAL A 153 -6.53 -12.89 -35.73
C VAL A 153 -7.57 -12.52 -34.70
N HIS A 154 -8.74 -13.14 -34.80
CA HIS A 154 -9.81 -13.02 -33.83
C HIS A 154 -10.04 -14.37 -33.15
N LEU A 155 -9.92 -14.41 -31.82
CA LEU A 155 -10.17 -15.60 -31.01
C LEU A 155 -11.42 -15.43 -30.15
N THR A 156 -12.30 -16.44 -30.20
CA THR A 156 -13.45 -16.54 -29.29
C THR A 156 -13.32 -17.84 -28.49
N PRO A 157 -13.25 -17.79 -27.16
CA PRO A 157 -13.01 -18.99 -26.35
C PRO A 157 -14.19 -19.96 -26.42
N THR A 158 -13.91 -21.25 -26.31
CA THR A 158 -14.90 -22.33 -26.30
C THR A 158 -14.87 -23.11 -24.98
N SER A 159 -15.98 -23.76 -24.63
CA SER A 159 -16.16 -24.42 -23.32
C SER A 159 -15.31 -25.67 -23.11
N ASP A 160 -14.68 -26.18 -24.17
CA ASP A 160 -13.69 -27.26 -24.14
C ASP A 160 -12.25 -26.76 -23.91
N GLY A 161 -12.06 -25.46 -23.69
CA GLY A 161 -10.76 -24.83 -23.44
C GLY A 161 -10.02 -24.40 -24.72
N GLY A 162 -10.65 -24.58 -25.89
CA GLY A 162 -10.11 -24.11 -27.17
C GLY A 162 -10.57 -22.71 -27.54
N ALA A 163 -10.43 -22.38 -28.83
CA ALA A 163 -10.97 -21.16 -29.42
C ALA A 163 -11.45 -21.39 -30.86
N GLY A 164 -12.53 -20.68 -31.21
CA GLY A 164 -12.84 -20.40 -32.61
C GLY A 164 -11.87 -19.34 -33.15
N VAL A 165 -11.33 -19.59 -34.34
CA VAL A 165 -10.33 -18.74 -35.01
C VAL A 165 -10.94 -18.12 -36.26
N VAL A 166 -10.84 -16.81 -36.39
CA VAL A 166 -11.13 -16.09 -37.63
C VAL A 166 -9.95 -15.22 -37.99
N VAL A 167 -9.42 -15.34 -39.21
CA VAL A 167 -8.35 -14.48 -39.70
C VAL A 167 -8.89 -13.58 -40.81
N THR A 168 -8.59 -12.29 -40.72
CA THR A 168 -9.10 -11.24 -41.60
C THR A 168 -7.96 -10.39 -42.18
N ARG A 169 -8.24 -9.69 -43.29
CA ARG A 169 -7.33 -8.65 -43.79
C ARG A 169 -7.40 -7.42 -42.89
N GLY A 170 -6.48 -7.31 -41.94
CA GLY A 170 -6.50 -6.25 -40.92
C GLY A 170 -7.74 -6.31 -40.03
N CYS A 171 -7.79 -5.48 -39.00
CA CYS A 171 -8.73 -5.61 -37.88
C CYS A 171 -10.24 -5.57 -38.22
N GLY A 172 -10.63 -5.13 -39.41
CA GLY A 172 -12.04 -5.04 -39.82
C GLY A 172 -12.27 -5.40 -41.29
N GLY A 173 -11.32 -6.10 -41.92
CA GLY A 173 -11.44 -6.48 -43.33
C GLY A 173 -12.17 -7.79 -43.57
N GLU A 174 -12.07 -8.27 -44.81
CA GLU A 174 -12.67 -9.54 -45.21
C GLU A 174 -12.02 -10.74 -44.51
N VAL A 175 -12.83 -11.77 -44.24
CA VAL A 175 -12.35 -13.05 -43.72
C VAL A 175 -11.51 -13.74 -44.79
N LEU A 176 -10.27 -14.06 -44.43
CA LEU A 176 -9.35 -14.84 -45.25
C LEU A 176 -9.57 -16.33 -45.02
N TRP A 177 -9.73 -16.75 -43.75
CA TRP A 177 -10.04 -18.12 -43.37
C TRP A 177 -10.57 -18.21 -41.94
N GLN A 178 -11.15 -19.36 -41.59
CA GLN A 178 -11.69 -19.68 -40.26
C GLN A 178 -11.33 -21.11 -39.87
N ASP A 179 -11.16 -21.37 -38.57
CA ASP A 179 -10.86 -22.69 -38.03
C ASP A 179 -11.26 -22.79 -36.54
N ALA A 180 -10.96 -23.91 -35.90
CA ALA A 180 -10.96 -24.08 -34.45
C ALA A 180 -9.58 -24.60 -33.98
N THR A 181 -9.22 -24.32 -32.73
CA THR A 181 -7.94 -24.71 -32.15
C THR A 181 -8.11 -25.14 -30.70
N ASP A 182 -7.37 -26.16 -30.26
CA ASP A 182 -7.19 -26.54 -28.85
C ASP A 182 -6.05 -25.75 -28.19
N HIS A 183 -5.28 -25.00 -28.97
CA HIS A 183 -4.29 -24.02 -28.53
C HIS A 183 -4.84 -22.60 -28.73
N PRO A 184 -5.55 -22.01 -27.73
CA PRO A 184 -6.29 -20.76 -27.86
C PRO A 184 -5.40 -19.50 -27.80
N TRP A 185 -4.26 -19.54 -28.49
CA TRP A 185 -3.24 -18.50 -28.47
C TRP A 185 -2.91 -18.05 -29.88
N VAL A 186 -2.68 -16.75 -30.01
CA VAL A 186 -1.96 -16.15 -31.11
C VAL A 186 -0.51 -16.04 -30.65
N ASP A 187 0.36 -16.74 -31.34
CA ASP A 187 1.78 -16.76 -31.07
C ASP A 187 2.50 -15.82 -32.03
N PRO A 188 3.49 -15.04 -31.57
CA PRO A 188 4.41 -14.34 -32.47
C PRO A 188 5.23 -15.34 -33.31
N VAL A 189 5.92 -14.81 -34.33
CA VAL A 189 6.65 -15.64 -35.31
C VAL A 189 7.79 -16.43 -34.64
N ASP A 190 8.48 -15.81 -33.69
CA ASP A 190 9.40 -16.46 -32.77
C ASP A 190 8.79 -16.43 -31.35
N LEU A 191 8.92 -17.52 -30.58
CA LEU A 191 8.48 -17.59 -29.19
C LEU A 191 9.57 -17.14 -28.19
N ALA A 192 10.80 -16.93 -28.64
CA ALA A 192 11.92 -16.49 -27.81
C ALA A 192 11.67 -15.11 -27.14
N PRO A 193 12.30 -14.83 -25.98
CA PRO A 193 12.26 -13.52 -25.34
C PRO A 193 13.03 -12.45 -26.13
N ASP A 194 12.95 -11.19 -25.70
CA ASP A 194 13.71 -10.04 -26.24
C ASP A 194 13.47 -9.79 -27.74
N ARG A 195 12.23 -9.98 -28.18
CA ARG A 195 11.80 -9.76 -29.56
C ARG A 195 11.83 -8.28 -29.98
N PRO A 196 12.01 -8.00 -31.27
CA PRO A 196 11.89 -6.65 -31.82
C PRO A 196 10.43 -6.19 -31.81
N VAL A 197 10.23 -4.87 -31.79
CA VAL A 197 8.90 -4.25 -31.59
C VAL A 197 7.90 -4.59 -32.71
N GLU A 198 8.40 -4.88 -33.91
CA GLU A 198 7.60 -5.25 -35.08
C GLU A 198 6.95 -6.64 -34.94
N GLU A 199 7.49 -7.50 -34.06
CA GLU A 199 6.94 -8.81 -33.74
C GLU A 199 5.90 -8.79 -32.61
N HIS A 200 5.71 -7.65 -31.95
CA HIS A 200 4.75 -7.54 -30.85
C HIS A 200 3.32 -7.67 -31.37
N LEU A 201 2.48 -8.39 -30.62
CA LEU A 201 1.06 -8.50 -30.94
C LEU A 201 0.34 -7.23 -30.50
N ARG A 202 -0.29 -6.55 -31.45
CA ARG A 202 -1.06 -5.32 -31.25
C ARG A 202 -2.54 -5.61 -31.20
N THR A 203 -3.23 -5.10 -30.19
CA THR A 203 -4.68 -5.23 -30.08
C THR A 203 -5.38 -4.33 -31.09
N CYS A 204 -6.34 -4.89 -31.83
CA CYS A 204 -7.16 -4.13 -32.77
C CYS A 204 -7.97 -3.02 -32.08
N THR A 205 -8.34 -3.23 -30.83
CA THR A 205 -8.98 -2.21 -29.98
C THR A 205 -7.91 -1.57 -29.10
N GLY A 206 -7.81 -0.25 -29.15
CA GLY A 206 -6.90 0.53 -28.32
C GLY A 206 -5.44 0.59 -28.81
N ASP A 207 -5.05 -0.22 -29.80
CA ASP A 207 -3.69 -0.26 -30.39
C ASP A 207 -2.60 -0.43 -29.33
N VAL A 208 -2.78 -1.42 -28.44
CA VAL A 208 -1.82 -1.73 -27.38
C VAL A 208 -0.96 -2.91 -27.80
N ALA A 209 0.37 -2.73 -27.76
CA ALA A 209 1.35 -3.75 -28.12
C ALA A 209 1.78 -4.58 -26.91
N TYR A 210 1.83 -5.89 -27.08
CA TYR A 210 2.27 -6.85 -26.07
C TYR A 210 3.38 -7.75 -26.62
N ARG A 211 4.36 -8.06 -25.77
CA ARG A 211 5.34 -9.13 -26.01
C ARG A 211 4.68 -10.50 -25.78
N GLY A 212 5.26 -11.55 -26.35
CA GLY A 212 4.77 -12.91 -26.16
C GLY A 212 3.45 -13.18 -26.86
N SER A 213 2.77 -14.21 -26.37
CA SER A 213 1.52 -14.69 -26.94
C SER A 213 0.33 -14.00 -26.27
N LEU A 214 -0.73 -13.79 -27.05
CA LEU A 214 -2.02 -13.33 -26.55
C LEU A 214 -3.06 -14.41 -26.82
N GLY A 215 -3.87 -14.74 -25.82
CA GLY A 215 -4.87 -15.79 -25.96
C GLY A 215 -6.13 -15.50 -25.16
N VAL A 216 -7.03 -16.46 -25.24
CA VAL A 216 -8.33 -16.41 -24.57
C VAL A 216 -8.51 -17.59 -23.64
N ALA A 217 -9.18 -17.34 -22.52
CA ALA A 217 -9.59 -18.35 -21.56
C ALA A 217 -11.04 -18.08 -21.10
N LEU A 218 -11.64 -19.06 -20.42
CA LEU A 218 -12.93 -18.89 -19.74
C LEU A 218 -12.76 -18.90 -18.23
N ASP A 219 -13.45 -17.97 -17.57
CA ASP A 219 -13.67 -17.93 -16.12
C ASP A 219 -15.15 -18.25 -15.87
N GLY A 220 -15.45 -19.55 -15.72
CA GLY A 220 -16.82 -20.04 -15.89
C GLY A 220 -17.27 -19.91 -17.35
N ASP A 221 -18.26 -19.07 -17.62
CA ASP A 221 -18.72 -18.74 -18.98
C ASP A 221 -18.17 -17.39 -19.48
N ALA A 222 -17.39 -16.68 -18.65
CA ALA A 222 -16.95 -15.33 -18.94
C ALA A 222 -15.60 -15.32 -19.69
N PRO A 223 -15.52 -14.73 -20.89
CA PRO A 223 -14.26 -14.60 -21.64
C PRO A 223 -13.22 -13.76 -20.91
N ARG A 224 -11.97 -14.21 -20.96
CA ARG A 224 -10.79 -13.50 -20.45
C ARG A 224 -9.71 -13.46 -21.52
N VAL A 225 -9.03 -12.33 -21.64
CA VAL A 225 -7.81 -12.22 -22.43
C VAL A 225 -6.61 -12.38 -21.51
N VAL A 226 -5.65 -13.20 -21.97
CA VAL A 226 -4.44 -13.52 -21.21
C VAL A 226 -3.22 -13.24 -22.10
N ASN A 227 -2.21 -12.59 -21.51
CA ASN A 227 -0.89 -12.46 -22.12
C ASN A 227 0.08 -13.43 -21.46
N VAL A 228 0.77 -14.24 -22.26
CA VAL A 228 1.81 -15.17 -21.81
C VAL A 228 3.15 -14.78 -22.42
N LEU A 229 4.13 -14.53 -21.58
CA LEU A 229 5.44 -14.01 -21.98
C LEU A 229 6.52 -14.43 -20.99
N ASP A 230 7.77 -14.20 -21.35
CA ASP A 230 8.91 -14.38 -20.45
C ASP A 230 8.83 -13.39 -19.26
N MET A 231 9.27 -13.84 -18.09
CA MET A 231 9.22 -13.02 -16.87
C MET A 231 9.99 -11.69 -17.02
N ASP A 232 11.16 -11.68 -17.65
CA ASP A 232 11.92 -10.44 -17.78
C ASP A 232 11.32 -9.52 -18.86
N ASP A 233 10.79 -10.09 -19.96
CA ASP A 233 9.99 -9.34 -20.96
C ASP A 233 8.78 -8.65 -20.31
N TYR A 234 8.10 -9.32 -19.37
CA TYR A 234 7.02 -8.72 -18.57
C TYR A 234 7.50 -7.54 -17.73
N LEU A 235 8.66 -7.67 -17.08
CA LEU A 235 9.22 -6.63 -16.23
C LEU A 235 9.69 -5.40 -17.02
N LEU A 236 9.98 -5.52 -18.32
CA LEU A 236 10.24 -4.36 -19.19
C LEU A 236 9.03 -3.42 -19.22
N GLY A 237 7.81 -3.96 -19.12
CA GLY A 237 6.57 -3.17 -19.04
C GLY A 237 6.23 -2.71 -17.61
N VAL A 238 6.52 -3.53 -16.60
CA VAL A 238 6.14 -3.25 -15.19
C VAL A 238 7.05 -2.22 -14.53
N VAL A 239 8.38 -2.40 -14.60
CA VAL A 239 9.33 -1.55 -13.88
C VAL A 239 9.16 -0.05 -14.22
N PRO A 240 9.06 0.37 -15.50
CA PRO A 240 8.82 1.78 -15.83
C PRO A 240 7.38 2.26 -15.53
N ALA A 241 6.43 1.35 -15.34
CA ALA A 241 5.08 1.71 -14.89
C ALA A 241 5.02 1.98 -13.38
N GLU A 242 5.91 1.34 -12.61
CA GLU A 242 5.96 1.43 -11.15
C GLU A 242 7.03 2.41 -10.64
N SER A 243 8.11 2.65 -11.38
CA SER A 243 9.21 3.53 -10.97
C SER A 243 9.69 4.40 -12.12
N ARG A 244 10.18 5.60 -11.78
CA ARG A 244 10.59 6.59 -12.77
C ARG A 244 11.93 6.20 -13.39
N ALA A 245 11.94 5.99 -14.70
CA ALA A 245 13.15 5.59 -15.43
C ALA A 245 14.30 6.62 -15.30
N GLU A 246 13.97 7.91 -15.23
CA GLU A 246 14.93 9.01 -15.04
C GLU A 246 15.72 8.96 -13.72
N TRP A 247 15.26 8.18 -12.73
CA TRP A 247 16.04 7.97 -11.51
C TRP A 247 17.39 7.33 -11.78
N ALA A 248 17.53 6.52 -12.84
CA ALA A 248 18.81 5.94 -13.24
C ALA A 248 19.90 7.01 -13.41
N ASP A 249 19.54 8.13 -14.04
CA ASP A 249 20.45 9.23 -14.36
C ASP A 249 20.67 10.17 -13.16
N GLN A 250 19.91 9.97 -12.08
CA GLN A 250 19.91 10.81 -10.88
C GLN A 250 20.43 10.06 -9.64
N GLY A 251 21.31 9.07 -9.83
CA GLY A 251 21.90 8.26 -8.75
C GLY A 251 20.99 7.15 -8.22
N GLY A 252 19.85 6.90 -8.86
CA GLY A 252 18.83 5.93 -8.46
C GLY A 252 18.85 4.60 -9.22
N ALA A 253 19.91 4.29 -9.98
CA ALA A 253 19.98 3.04 -10.75
C ALA A 253 19.80 1.78 -9.87
N GLU A 254 20.40 1.78 -8.67
CA GLU A 254 20.26 0.68 -7.70
C GLU A 254 18.84 0.55 -7.13
N ALA A 255 18.07 1.64 -7.08
CA ALA A 255 16.65 1.59 -6.71
C ALA A 255 15.82 0.91 -7.80
N LEU A 256 16.12 1.16 -9.07
CA LEU A 256 15.47 0.47 -10.19
C LEU A 256 15.83 -1.02 -10.23
N ARG A 257 17.08 -1.38 -9.92
CA ARG A 257 17.50 -2.79 -9.76
C ARG A 257 16.74 -3.47 -8.61
N ALA A 258 16.61 -2.80 -7.46
CA ALA A 258 15.79 -3.29 -6.36
C ALA A 258 14.31 -3.45 -6.76
N GLN A 259 13.76 -2.48 -7.49
CA GLN A 259 12.40 -2.53 -8.04
C GLN A 259 12.21 -3.73 -8.98
N ALA A 260 13.16 -4.02 -9.87
CA ALA A 260 13.08 -5.16 -10.77
C ALA A 260 13.04 -6.49 -9.99
N VAL A 261 13.91 -6.67 -8.99
CA VAL A 261 13.92 -7.89 -8.15
C VAL A 261 12.65 -8.01 -7.32
N ALA A 262 12.17 -6.92 -6.71
CA ALA A 262 10.92 -6.93 -5.96
C ALA A 262 9.71 -7.21 -6.87
N ALA A 263 9.67 -6.62 -8.06
CA ALA A 263 8.59 -6.87 -9.00
C ALA A 263 8.58 -8.34 -9.47
N ARG A 264 9.74 -8.90 -9.81
CA ARG A 264 9.92 -10.30 -10.21
C ARG A 264 9.49 -11.27 -9.11
N SER A 265 9.91 -11.01 -7.88
CA SER A 265 9.62 -11.87 -6.73
C SER A 265 8.13 -11.90 -6.42
N TYR A 266 7.49 -10.73 -6.47
CA TYR A 266 6.04 -10.60 -6.32
C TYR A 266 5.31 -11.41 -7.40
N ALA A 267 5.60 -11.15 -8.68
CA ALA A 267 4.97 -11.82 -9.80
C ALA A 267 5.17 -13.35 -9.78
N ALA A 268 6.36 -13.81 -9.39
CA ALA A 268 6.67 -15.23 -9.24
C ALA A 268 5.99 -15.88 -8.02
N ALA A 269 5.61 -15.11 -6.99
CA ALA A 269 4.89 -15.64 -5.83
C ALA A 269 3.36 -15.66 -6.03
N GLU A 270 2.84 -14.95 -7.03
CA GLU A 270 1.42 -14.94 -7.32
C GLU A 270 0.93 -16.23 -7.97
N ASP A 271 -0.34 -16.53 -7.71
CA ASP A 271 -1.10 -17.66 -8.25
C ASP A 271 -2.61 -17.34 -8.08
N ARG A 272 -3.12 -16.41 -8.91
CA ARG A 272 -4.45 -15.81 -8.70
C ARG A 272 -5.61 -16.61 -9.28
N SER A 273 -5.40 -17.26 -10.40
CA SER A 273 -6.43 -18.00 -11.12
C SER A 273 -5.82 -19.13 -11.92
N GLU A 274 -6.65 -20.09 -12.34
CA GLU A 274 -6.20 -21.22 -13.15
C GLU A 274 -5.68 -20.78 -14.53
N TYR A 275 -6.22 -19.69 -15.09
CA TYR A 275 -5.88 -19.20 -16.43
C TYR A 275 -4.80 -18.11 -16.44
N ALA A 276 -4.59 -17.41 -15.33
CA ALA A 276 -3.61 -16.33 -15.21
C ALA A 276 -2.99 -16.29 -13.82
N ARG A 277 -1.66 -16.21 -13.78
CA ARG A 277 -0.87 -16.09 -12.56
C ARG A 277 -1.13 -14.74 -11.87
N THR A 278 -1.22 -13.67 -12.66
CA THR A 278 -1.40 -12.29 -12.19
C THR A 278 -2.40 -11.50 -13.06
N CYS A 279 -2.56 -10.21 -12.79
CA CYS A 279 -3.39 -9.25 -13.52
C CYS A 279 -2.65 -7.93 -13.77
N ASP A 280 -3.21 -7.07 -14.61
CA ASP A 280 -2.59 -5.83 -15.12
C ASP A 280 -2.91 -4.54 -14.33
N THR A 281 -3.48 -4.67 -13.13
CA THR A 281 -3.96 -3.53 -12.33
C THR A 281 -3.12 -3.29 -11.07
N GLN A 282 -3.35 -2.17 -10.39
CA GLN A 282 -2.77 -1.86 -9.08
C GLN A 282 -3.12 -2.87 -7.98
N SER A 283 -4.10 -3.76 -8.21
CA SER A 283 -4.34 -4.87 -7.28
C SER A 283 -3.26 -5.95 -7.38
N CYS A 284 -2.54 -5.99 -8.50
CA CYS A 284 -1.40 -6.84 -8.86
C CYS A 284 -0.17 -5.92 -9.06
N GLN A 285 0.25 -5.74 -10.31
CA GLN A 285 1.23 -4.75 -10.76
C GLN A 285 0.69 -4.06 -12.00
N VAL A 286 0.99 -2.78 -12.19
CA VAL A 286 0.57 -2.06 -13.39
C VAL A 286 1.34 -2.61 -14.58
N TYR A 287 0.61 -3.20 -15.54
CA TYR A 287 1.18 -3.74 -16.76
C TYR A 287 0.40 -3.22 -17.98
N GLY A 288 1.06 -2.47 -18.86
CA GLY A 288 0.41 -1.82 -20.00
C GLY A 288 0.91 -2.32 -21.36
N GLY A 289 1.57 -3.47 -21.40
CA GLY A 289 2.30 -3.93 -22.58
C GLY A 289 3.64 -3.22 -22.77
N SER A 290 4.13 -3.19 -24.02
CA SER A 290 5.51 -2.79 -24.34
C SER A 290 5.70 -1.30 -24.62
N ALA A 291 4.64 -0.49 -24.57
CA ALA A 291 4.69 0.92 -24.98
C ALA A 291 5.48 1.83 -24.02
N LYS A 292 5.64 1.41 -22.77
CA LYS A 292 6.33 2.18 -21.71
C LYS A 292 7.75 1.69 -21.42
N GLU A 293 8.26 0.76 -22.21
CA GLU A 293 9.64 0.27 -22.04
C GLU A 293 10.64 1.44 -22.18
N ASP A 294 11.62 1.48 -21.29
CA ASP A 294 12.67 2.51 -21.27
C ASP A 294 14.04 1.83 -21.14
N PRO A 295 15.05 2.19 -21.95
CA PRO A 295 16.37 1.56 -21.88
C PRO A 295 17.00 1.57 -20.49
N ARG A 296 16.70 2.57 -19.65
CA ARG A 296 17.24 2.70 -18.29
C ARG A 296 16.64 1.67 -17.33
N THR A 297 15.34 1.43 -17.41
CA THR A 297 14.69 0.36 -16.62
C THR A 297 14.97 -1.02 -17.21
N THR A 298 15.12 -1.12 -18.54
CA THR A 298 15.57 -2.35 -19.22
C THR A 298 16.93 -2.81 -18.68
N GLU A 299 17.90 -1.90 -18.49
CA GLU A 299 19.19 -2.25 -17.90
C GLU A 299 19.03 -2.77 -16.45
N ALA A 300 18.14 -2.17 -15.65
CA ALA A 300 17.87 -2.65 -14.30
C ALA A 300 17.25 -4.05 -14.27
N VAL A 301 16.33 -4.34 -15.21
CA VAL A 301 15.74 -5.68 -15.36
C VAL A 301 16.81 -6.70 -15.78
N ARG A 302 17.57 -6.40 -16.84
CA ARG A 302 18.58 -7.31 -17.41
C ARG A 302 19.76 -7.57 -16.46
N SER A 303 20.25 -6.54 -15.78
CA SER A 303 21.33 -6.68 -14.78
C SER A 303 20.89 -7.43 -13.52
N THR A 304 19.59 -7.70 -13.37
CA THR A 304 19.02 -8.49 -12.28
C THR A 304 18.30 -9.74 -12.76
N ALA A 305 18.57 -10.20 -13.98
CA ALA A 305 17.89 -11.33 -14.61
C ALA A 305 17.85 -12.56 -13.69
N GLY A 306 16.66 -13.13 -13.53
CA GLY A 306 16.41 -14.29 -12.65
C GLY A 306 16.55 -14.03 -11.14
N MET A 307 17.02 -12.86 -10.67
CA MET A 307 17.16 -12.60 -9.24
C MET A 307 15.79 -12.38 -8.59
N VAL A 308 15.54 -13.12 -7.51
CA VAL A 308 14.32 -13.04 -6.70
C VAL A 308 14.62 -13.11 -5.21
N LEU A 309 13.70 -12.64 -4.37
CA LEU A 309 13.69 -12.86 -2.94
C LEU A 309 12.91 -14.12 -2.61
N VAL A 310 13.52 -14.97 -1.79
CA VAL A 310 12.95 -16.26 -1.39
C VAL A 310 12.83 -16.38 0.12
N GLN A 311 11.81 -17.12 0.56
CA GLN A 311 11.63 -17.55 1.93
C GLN A 311 11.25 -19.03 1.93
N GLY A 312 11.98 -19.86 2.69
CA GLY A 312 11.77 -21.31 2.67
C GLY A 312 12.01 -21.95 1.28
N GLY A 313 12.88 -21.36 0.47
CA GLY A 313 13.22 -21.85 -0.87
C GLY A 313 12.20 -21.52 -1.97
N LYS A 314 11.18 -20.71 -1.69
CA LYS A 314 10.18 -20.27 -2.66
C LYS A 314 10.18 -18.74 -2.80
N PRO A 315 9.88 -18.19 -3.99
CA PRO A 315 9.64 -16.76 -4.16
C PRO A 315 8.57 -16.25 -3.18
N VAL A 316 8.72 -15.02 -2.71
CA VAL A 316 7.79 -14.39 -1.77
C VAL A 316 7.18 -13.14 -2.36
N ALA A 317 5.91 -12.86 -2.01
CA ALA A 317 5.19 -11.69 -2.47
C ALA A 317 5.77 -10.41 -1.82
N THR A 318 6.70 -9.77 -2.53
CA THR A 318 7.39 -8.55 -2.11
C THR A 318 6.59 -7.32 -2.51
N GLU A 319 5.57 -6.99 -1.72
CA GLU A 319 4.79 -5.76 -1.90
C GLU A 319 5.70 -4.52 -1.89
N PHE A 320 5.28 -3.46 -2.58
CA PHE A 320 5.94 -2.17 -2.58
C PHE A 320 4.90 -1.05 -2.72
N SER A 321 5.26 0.17 -2.33
CA SER A 321 4.39 1.34 -2.41
C SER A 321 5.17 2.59 -2.77
N ALA A 322 4.49 3.62 -3.29
CA ALA A 322 5.16 4.85 -3.71
C ALA A 322 5.99 5.48 -2.59
N SER A 323 5.40 5.68 -1.41
CA SER A 323 6.09 6.30 -0.27
C SER A 323 5.62 5.72 1.06
N THR A 324 6.57 5.43 1.96
CA THR A 324 6.29 4.85 3.28
C THR A 324 5.90 5.90 4.31
N GLY A 325 6.21 7.19 4.08
CA GLY A 325 5.99 8.25 5.05
C GLY A 325 7.04 8.29 6.17
N GLY A 326 8.17 7.59 5.97
CA GLY A 326 9.28 7.45 6.93
C GLY A 326 9.30 6.13 7.70
N PHE A 327 8.29 5.27 7.55
CA PHE A 327 8.25 3.95 8.19
C PHE A 327 7.33 3.00 7.41
N SER A 328 7.81 1.79 7.12
CA SER A 328 6.96 0.78 6.48
C SER A 328 5.90 0.23 7.44
N ALA A 329 4.77 -0.21 6.91
CA ALA A 329 3.61 -0.63 7.69
C ALA A 329 3.83 -1.95 8.46
N GLY A 330 4.85 -2.73 8.08
CA GLY A 330 5.04 -4.11 8.54
C GLY A 330 4.04 -5.08 7.91
N GLY A 331 3.88 -6.25 8.52
CA GLY A 331 2.99 -7.31 8.07
C GLY A 331 3.76 -8.61 7.80
N VAL A 332 3.83 -9.01 6.52
CA VAL A 332 4.63 -10.18 6.09
C VAL A 332 6.10 -9.98 6.42
N PHE A 333 6.60 -8.77 6.19
CA PHE A 333 7.95 -8.36 6.55
C PHE A 333 7.92 -7.47 7.81
N PRO A 334 8.98 -7.48 8.62
CA PRO A 334 9.10 -6.56 9.75
C PRO A 334 8.94 -5.10 9.30
N ALA A 335 8.27 -4.29 10.12
CA ALA A 335 8.25 -2.86 9.91
C ALA A 335 9.66 -2.29 10.12
N VAL A 336 10.09 -1.43 9.21
CA VAL A 336 11.41 -0.77 9.23
C VAL A 336 11.28 0.72 9.01
N GLU A 337 12.16 1.47 9.69
CA GLU A 337 12.34 2.90 9.46
C GLU A 337 12.85 3.14 8.03
N ASP A 338 12.34 4.19 7.40
CA ASP A 338 12.63 4.53 6.02
C ASP A 338 13.15 5.97 5.91
N LEU A 339 14.44 6.13 6.21
CA LEU A 339 15.11 7.44 6.15
C LEU A 339 15.23 7.95 4.70
N GLY A 340 15.32 7.04 3.73
CA GLY A 340 15.38 7.38 2.32
C GLY A 340 14.10 8.05 1.83
N ASP A 341 12.95 7.80 2.46
CA ASP A 341 11.65 8.36 2.04
C ASP A 341 11.53 9.87 2.31
N SER A 342 12.46 10.47 3.06
CA SER A 342 12.46 11.91 3.38
C SER A 342 12.48 12.82 2.15
N ILE A 343 12.96 12.32 1.00
CA ILE A 343 13.01 13.06 -0.26
C ILE A 343 11.71 12.97 -1.06
N SER A 344 10.76 12.13 -0.62
CA SER A 344 9.51 11.94 -1.34
C SER A 344 8.68 13.21 -1.31
N PRO A 345 8.13 13.67 -2.46
CA PRO A 345 7.12 14.73 -2.48
C PRO A 345 5.79 14.28 -1.84
N HIS A 346 5.71 13.04 -1.38
CA HIS A 346 4.56 12.49 -0.67
C HIS A 346 4.88 12.12 0.78
N HIS A 347 6.08 12.43 1.26
CA HIS A 347 6.49 12.13 2.63
C HIS A 347 5.51 12.72 3.65
N LEU A 348 5.13 13.98 3.44
CA LEU A 348 4.08 14.69 4.18
C LEU A 348 3.01 15.18 3.21
N TRP A 349 1.76 15.22 3.68
CA TRP A 349 0.66 15.82 2.93
C TRP A 349 -0.45 16.31 3.86
N THR A 350 -1.26 17.24 3.37
CA THR A 350 -2.49 17.68 4.04
C THR A 350 -3.66 17.66 3.07
N GLN A 351 -4.85 17.37 3.58
CA GLN A 351 -6.11 17.44 2.84
C GLN A 351 -7.19 18.02 3.75
N THR A 352 -7.95 18.99 3.25
CA THR A 352 -9.13 19.50 3.94
C THR A 352 -10.38 18.79 3.45
N VAL A 353 -11.22 18.33 4.38
CA VAL A 353 -12.56 17.78 4.12
C VAL A 353 -13.57 18.46 5.03
N THR A 354 -14.85 18.49 4.69
CA THR A 354 -15.87 19.05 5.60
C THR A 354 -16.46 17.97 6.51
N ALA A 355 -17.07 18.37 7.62
CA ALA A 355 -17.86 17.49 8.48
C ALA A 355 -18.92 16.71 7.67
N GLY A 356 -19.59 17.39 6.73
CA GLY A 356 -20.58 16.81 5.83
C GLY A 356 -19.99 15.77 4.87
N ASP A 357 -18.77 15.97 4.39
CA ASP A 357 -18.10 14.99 3.53
C ASP A 357 -17.73 13.72 4.30
N ILE A 358 -17.21 13.88 5.53
CA ILE A 358 -16.92 12.75 6.43
C ILE A 358 -18.22 11.99 6.73
N ALA A 359 -19.25 12.69 7.21
CA ALA A 359 -20.57 12.13 7.50
C ALA A 359 -21.12 11.31 6.32
N ARG A 360 -21.07 11.86 5.11
CA ARG A 360 -21.55 11.21 3.88
C ARG A 360 -20.71 9.97 3.51
N ALA A 361 -19.39 10.04 3.66
CA ALA A 361 -18.48 8.94 3.35
C ALA A 361 -18.70 7.72 4.27
N PHE A 362 -19.19 7.94 5.49
CA PHE A 362 -19.43 6.88 6.47
C PHE A 362 -20.91 6.56 6.72
N GLY A 363 -21.84 7.38 6.22
CA GLY A 363 -23.28 7.14 6.33
C GLY A 363 -23.81 7.27 7.77
N VAL A 364 -23.29 8.24 8.53
CA VAL A 364 -23.55 8.38 9.98
C VAL A 364 -24.53 9.51 10.35
N GLY A 365 -25.20 10.13 9.38
CA GLY A 365 -26.04 11.31 9.63
C GLY A 365 -25.20 12.56 9.86
N GLU A 366 -25.58 13.44 10.79
CA GLU A 366 -24.78 14.61 11.13
C GLU A 366 -23.56 14.23 11.98
N LEU A 367 -22.37 14.76 11.66
CA LEU A 367 -21.13 14.35 12.32
C LEU A 367 -21.07 14.84 13.77
N HIS A 368 -20.75 13.95 14.71
CA HIS A 368 -20.48 14.28 16.11
C HIS A 368 -18.99 14.19 16.43
N SER A 369 -18.30 13.11 16.04
CA SER A 369 -16.87 12.93 16.32
C SER A 369 -16.15 12.05 15.30
N VAL A 370 -14.83 12.24 15.19
CA VAL A 370 -13.91 11.37 14.45
C VAL A 370 -12.75 11.03 15.39
N ASP A 371 -12.73 9.78 15.86
CA ASP A 371 -11.78 9.32 16.86
C ASP A 371 -10.84 8.26 16.25
N VAL A 372 -9.53 8.49 16.31
CA VAL A 372 -8.54 7.43 16.03
C VAL A 372 -8.39 6.57 17.28
N LEU A 373 -8.87 5.33 17.21
CA LEU A 373 -8.90 4.43 18.37
C LEU A 373 -7.62 3.59 18.50
N ALA A 374 -7.01 3.21 17.37
CA ALA A 374 -5.83 2.36 17.37
C ALA A 374 -4.91 2.67 16.19
N ARG A 375 -3.63 2.38 16.38
CA ARG A 375 -2.56 2.53 15.39
C ARG A 375 -1.60 1.34 15.42
N ASN A 376 -0.75 1.24 14.40
CA ASN A 376 0.24 0.17 14.29
C ASN A 376 1.51 0.42 15.15
N ASN A 377 1.64 1.59 15.78
CA ASN A 377 2.76 1.99 16.66
C ASN A 377 4.13 2.08 15.97
N PHE A 378 4.15 2.38 14.67
CA PHE A 378 5.39 2.54 13.90
C PHE A 378 5.52 3.97 13.37
N GLY A 379 6.54 4.69 13.88
CA GLY A 379 6.82 6.08 13.52
C GLY A 379 6.10 7.11 14.39
N VAL A 380 6.16 8.37 13.96
CA VAL A 380 5.54 9.50 14.67
C VAL A 380 4.01 9.36 14.75
N ASP A 381 3.41 10.02 15.74
CA ASP A 381 1.97 10.00 16.03
C ASP A 381 1.40 8.61 16.30
N GLY A 382 2.26 7.61 16.55
CA GLY A 382 1.88 6.20 16.67
C GLY A 382 1.66 5.49 15.33
N GLY A 383 1.98 6.12 14.20
CA GLY A 383 1.97 5.48 12.89
C GLY A 383 0.60 5.41 12.20
N ARG A 384 0.41 4.37 11.39
CA ARG A 384 -0.77 4.15 10.56
C ARG A 384 -2.01 3.84 11.41
N VAL A 385 -3.14 4.41 11.04
CA VAL A 385 -4.44 4.18 11.69
C VAL A 385 -4.88 2.75 11.39
N THR A 386 -5.11 1.96 12.44
CA THR A 386 -5.67 0.60 12.31
C THR A 386 -7.16 0.58 12.59
N THR A 387 -7.64 1.48 13.46
CA THR A 387 -9.07 1.63 13.78
C THR A 387 -9.45 3.10 13.89
N LEU A 388 -10.46 3.51 13.13
CA LEU A 388 -11.09 4.82 13.14
C LEU A 388 -12.57 4.65 13.51
N LYS A 389 -13.06 5.46 14.44
CA LYS A 389 -14.47 5.51 14.82
C LYS A 389 -15.05 6.86 14.42
N VAL A 390 -16.10 6.83 13.61
CA VAL A 390 -16.85 8.01 13.16
C VAL A 390 -18.23 7.95 13.78
N THR A 391 -18.56 8.92 14.61
CA THR A 391 -19.85 9.00 15.32
C THR A 391 -20.69 10.09 14.69
N GLY A 392 -21.96 9.81 14.43
CA GLY A 392 -22.93 10.82 14.02
C GLY A 392 -24.34 10.52 14.50
N SER A 393 -25.29 11.37 14.13
CA SER A 393 -26.68 11.32 14.60
C SER A 393 -27.39 9.99 14.32
N ASP A 394 -27.02 9.31 13.24
CA ASP A 394 -27.69 8.10 12.76
C ASP A 394 -26.97 6.82 13.21
N GLY A 395 -25.78 6.94 13.80
CA GLY A 395 -25.03 5.81 14.34
C GLY A 395 -23.51 5.99 14.36
N VAL A 396 -22.82 4.86 14.53
CA VAL A 396 -21.36 4.79 14.61
C VAL A 396 -20.83 3.91 13.48
N ALA A 397 -19.84 4.40 12.76
CA ALA A 397 -19.04 3.61 11.84
C ALA A 397 -17.64 3.37 12.43
N GLU A 398 -17.31 2.11 12.68
CA GLU A 398 -15.95 1.70 13.04
C GLU A 398 -15.31 1.02 11.84
N VAL A 399 -14.22 1.62 11.33
CA VAL A 399 -13.57 1.23 10.08
C VAL A 399 -12.05 1.13 10.25
N THR A 400 -11.40 0.46 9.31
CA THR A 400 -9.92 0.45 9.24
C THR A 400 -9.39 1.75 8.65
N GLY A 401 -8.12 2.08 8.90
CA GLY A 401 -7.47 3.21 8.23
C GLY A 401 -7.41 3.08 6.71
N THR A 402 -7.26 1.86 6.18
CA THR A 402 -7.31 1.58 4.73
C THR A 402 -8.69 1.90 4.14
N GLU A 403 -9.77 1.56 4.86
CA GLU A 403 -11.12 1.89 4.42
C GLU A 403 -11.39 3.40 4.51
N ALA A 404 -10.94 4.06 5.58
CA ALA A 404 -11.00 5.51 5.68
C ALA A 404 -10.24 6.20 4.54
N ARG A 405 -9.02 5.70 4.21
CA ARG A 405 -8.23 6.17 3.06
C ARG A 405 -9.02 6.07 1.76
N SER A 406 -9.68 4.94 1.51
CA SER A 406 -10.48 4.74 0.28
C SER A 406 -11.69 5.69 0.23
N ARG A 407 -12.48 5.74 1.31
CA ARG A 407 -13.73 6.52 1.37
C ARG A 407 -13.48 8.04 1.34
N LEU A 408 -12.39 8.51 1.94
CA LEU A 408 -11.99 9.91 1.99
C LEU A 408 -10.95 10.30 0.91
N LYS A 409 -10.57 9.35 0.04
CA LYS A 409 -9.59 9.53 -1.04
C LYS A 409 -8.21 10.03 -0.56
N LEU A 410 -7.77 9.56 0.59
CA LEU A 410 -6.47 9.93 1.18
C LEU A 410 -5.31 9.23 0.46
N LYS A 411 -4.12 9.82 0.54
CA LYS A 411 -2.90 9.21 -0.03
C LYS A 411 -2.49 7.93 0.70
N SER A 412 -2.65 7.87 2.02
CA SER A 412 -2.29 6.72 2.86
C SER A 412 -3.25 6.57 4.05
N ASP A 413 -3.07 5.51 4.83
CA ASP A 413 -3.71 5.29 6.13
C ASP A 413 -2.87 5.82 7.31
N TRP A 414 -1.77 6.53 7.03
CA TRP A 414 -1.03 7.27 8.05
C TRP A 414 -1.50 8.71 8.08
N PHE A 415 -2.42 9.01 9.01
CA PHE A 415 -2.93 10.36 9.19
C PHE A 415 -3.35 10.67 10.63
N THR A 416 -3.50 11.96 10.89
CA THR A 416 -4.19 12.56 12.03
C THR A 416 -5.36 13.38 11.51
N VAL A 417 -6.37 13.60 12.36
CA VAL A 417 -7.58 14.37 12.04
C VAL A 417 -7.68 15.50 13.04
N THR A 418 -7.78 16.74 12.56
CA THR A 418 -7.93 17.93 13.40
C THR A 418 -9.12 18.74 12.88
N GLU A 419 -10.03 19.12 13.77
CA GLU A 419 -11.09 20.07 13.43
C GLU A 419 -10.48 21.46 13.16
N GLY A 420 -10.94 22.12 12.11
CA GLY A 420 -10.41 23.39 11.62
C GLY A 420 -9.44 23.25 10.45
N ILE A 421 -8.84 24.38 10.07
CA ILE A 421 -7.84 24.48 9.01
C ILE A 421 -6.46 24.57 9.67
N VAL A 422 -5.58 23.62 9.36
CA VAL A 422 -4.17 23.65 9.74
C VAL A 422 -3.34 23.96 8.49
N PRO A 423 -2.36 24.89 8.55
CA PRO A 423 -1.45 25.14 7.43
C PRO A 423 -0.77 23.84 6.98
N GLY A 424 -0.70 23.63 5.66
CA GLY A 424 -0.01 22.49 5.08
C GLY A 424 1.49 22.51 5.37
N PRO A 425 2.18 21.36 5.30
CA PRO A 425 3.64 21.35 5.28
C PRO A 425 4.14 22.18 4.09
N ASP A 426 5.26 22.88 4.26
CA ASP A 426 5.92 23.56 3.15
C ASP A 426 6.09 22.57 1.98
N PRO A 427 5.77 22.98 0.74
CA PRO A 427 5.96 22.10 -0.39
C PRO A 427 7.42 21.67 -0.43
N ALA A 428 7.66 20.36 -0.46
CA ALA A 428 8.95 19.83 -0.91
C ALA A 428 9.29 20.52 -2.23
N PRO A 429 10.57 20.87 -2.50
CA PRO A 429 10.94 21.57 -3.72
C PRO A 429 10.29 20.86 -4.91
N ALA A 430 9.45 21.63 -5.62
CA ALA A 430 8.66 21.10 -6.72
C ALA A 430 9.59 20.38 -7.71
N GLU A 431 9.11 19.29 -8.30
CA GLU A 431 9.75 18.67 -9.45
C GLU A 431 9.98 19.80 -10.48
N THR A 432 11.25 20.17 -10.67
CA THR A 432 11.63 21.18 -11.66
C THR A 432 11.27 20.65 -13.03
N GLU A 433 10.10 21.03 -13.53
CA GLU A 433 9.92 21.23 -14.96
C GLU A 433 11.01 22.22 -15.40
N THR A 434 11.83 21.80 -16.35
CA THR A 434 12.94 22.57 -16.89
C THR A 434 12.43 23.85 -17.54
N VAL A 435 12.45 24.95 -16.79
CA VAL A 435 12.32 26.30 -17.33
C VAL A 435 13.71 26.90 -17.48
N THR A 436 14.07 27.23 -18.71
CA THR A 436 15.29 27.94 -19.11
C THR A 436 15.56 29.18 -18.25
N PRO A 437 16.83 29.46 -17.87
CA PRO A 437 17.14 30.52 -16.93
C PRO A 437 16.99 31.90 -17.57
N GLY A 438 16.10 32.71 -17.01
CA GLY A 438 16.04 34.15 -17.18
C GLY A 438 16.49 34.84 -15.89
N THR A 439 17.55 35.64 -16.01
CA THR A 439 18.19 36.46 -14.98
C THR A 439 17.24 37.45 -14.31
N GLU A 440 17.24 37.57 -12.97
CA GLU A 440 17.26 38.83 -12.17
C GLU A 440 17.10 38.61 -10.64
N PRO A 441 17.45 39.58 -9.76
CA PRO A 441 18.37 39.35 -8.64
C PRO A 441 17.73 39.13 -7.26
N GLU A 442 18.55 38.54 -6.38
CA GLU A 442 18.32 38.18 -4.99
C GLU A 442 17.95 39.36 -4.09
N ARG A 443 16.99 39.14 -3.18
CA ARG A 443 16.87 39.87 -1.92
C ARG A 443 16.79 38.87 -0.77
N GLU A 444 17.88 38.85 0.00
CA GLU A 444 18.08 38.09 1.22
C GLU A 444 17.33 38.75 2.40
N VAL A 445 16.52 38.00 3.13
CA VAL A 445 16.02 38.38 4.46
C VAL A 445 16.31 37.23 5.40
N ALA A 446 17.32 37.40 6.25
CA ALA A 446 17.69 36.47 7.31
C ALA A 446 16.77 36.65 8.53
N GLU A 447 16.10 35.59 8.96
CA GLU A 447 15.37 35.54 10.23
C GLU A 447 16.24 34.85 11.30
N GLN A 448 16.59 35.59 12.36
CA GLN A 448 17.44 35.12 13.46
C GLN A 448 16.67 34.20 14.41
N VAL A 449 17.01 32.91 14.46
CA VAL A 449 16.51 31.97 15.48
C VAL A 449 17.43 32.06 16.71
N SER A 450 16.89 32.48 17.87
CA SER A 450 17.63 32.53 19.12
C SER A 450 17.93 31.12 19.64
N GLU A 451 19.18 30.85 19.99
CA GLU A 451 19.68 29.56 20.47
C GLU A 451 18.97 29.04 21.75
N SER A 452 18.62 27.76 21.79
CA SER A 452 18.01 27.10 22.95
C SER A 452 18.98 26.91 24.12
N LEU A 453 18.46 26.80 25.35
CA LEU A 453 19.28 26.58 26.55
C LEU A 453 19.97 25.20 26.54
N ILE A 454 19.38 24.22 25.86
CA ILE A 454 19.95 22.88 25.66
C ILE A 454 21.13 22.95 24.67
N ASP A 455 20.98 23.68 23.57
CA ASP A 455 22.06 23.87 22.58
C ASP A 455 23.24 24.65 23.15
N ARG A 456 22.96 25.68 23.95
CA ARG A 456 23.99 26.43 24.68
C ARG A 456 24.76 25.51 25.63
N ARG A 457 24.05 24.70 26.43
CA ARG A 457 24.68 23.79 27.39
C ARG A 457 25.47 22.68 26.70
N TYR A 458 24.96 22.14 25.60
CA TYR A 458 25.65 21.14 24.79
C TYR A 458 26.99 21.67 24.26
N ARG A 459 27.03 22.94 23.81
CA ARG A 459 28.29 23.57 23.39
C ARG A 459 29.28 23.74 24.54
N GLU A 460 28.82 24.17 25.71
CA GLU A 460 29.66 24.29 26.92
C GLU A 460 30.28 22.95 27.34
N LEU A 461 29.61 21.83 27.06
CA LEU A 461 30.09 20.47 27.34
C LEU A 461 31.04 19.91 26.25
N GLY A 462 31.45 20.73 25.28
CA GLY A 462 32.36 20.34 24.20
C GLY A 462 31.66 19.85 22.92
N GLY A 463 30.34 19.96 22.84
CA GLY A 463 29.55 19.60 21.66
C GLY A 463 29.80 18.14 21.22
N ARG A 464 29.94 17.94 19.90
CA ARG A 464 30.14 16.59 19.32
C ARG A 464 31.41 15.91 19.80
N GLY A 465 32.43 16.68 20.20
CA GLY A 465 33.68 16.16 20.74
C GLY A 465 33.65 15.90 22.26
N GLY A 466 32.54 16.24 22.93
CA GLY A 466 32.35 16.05 24.37
C GLY A 466 31.79 14.67 24.72
N ALA A 467 31.64 14.41 26.03
CA ALA A 467 31.20 13.11 26.57
C ALA A 467 29.80 12.68 26.08
N LEU A 468 28.93 13.64 25.73
CA LEU A 468 27.60 13.36 25.20
C LEU A 468 27.61 12.93 23.72
N GLY A 469 28.65 13.27 22.96
CA GLY A 469 28.74 13.00 21.52
C GLY A 469 27.61 13.66 20.72
N SER A 470 27.27 13.11 19.54
CA SER A 470 26.31 13.74 18.61
C SER A 470 24.87 13.79 19.15
N PRO A 471 24.08 14.83 18.82
CA PRO A 471 22.65 14.85 19.13
C PRO A 471 21.91 13.77 18.34
N ILE A 472 20.91 13.16 18.98
CA ILE A 472 19.99 12.19 18.41
C ILE A 472 18.63 12.90 18.31
N GLY A 473 18.32 13.40 17.13
CA GLY A 473 17.07 14.10 16.85
C GLY A 473 17.00 15.55 17.40
N PRO A 474 15.84 16.22 17.21
CA PRO A 474 15.63 17.59 17.66
C PRO A 474 15.42 17.68 19.18
N GLU A 475 15.32 18.90 19.69
CA GLU A 475 14.87 19.14 21.06
C GLU A 475 13.35 18.88 21.16
N LEU A 476 12.96 18.03 22.10
CA LEU A 476 11.59 17.55 22.30
C LEU A 476 11.04 18.09 23.63
N MET A 477 9.72 18.20 23.76
CA MET A 477 9.08 18.47 25.05
C MET A 477 9.10 17.20 25.92
N LEU A 478 9.24 17.36 27.23
CA LEU A 478 8.98 16.27 28.18
C LEU A 478 7.51 15.82 28.08
N PRO A 479 7.18 14.55 28.42
CA PRO A 479 5.81 14.03 28.30
C PRO A 479 4.74 14.79 29.08
N ASP A 480 5.12 15.52 30.13
CA ASP A 480 4.24 16.37 30.93
C ASP A 480 4.31 17.86 30.54
N GLU A 481 5.00 18.16 29.45
CA GLU A 481 5.26 19.50 28.90
C GLU A 481 5.95 20.47 29.88
N SER A 482 6.49 19.98 31.01
CA SER A 482 7.13 20.81 32.05
C SER A 482 8.52 21.35 31.66
N GLY A 483 9.00 20.98 30.48
CA GLY A 483 10.32 21.32 29.98
C GLY A 483 10.65 20.63 28.67
N LYS A 484 11.90 20.72 28.27
CA LYS A 484 12.43 20.17 27.02
C LYS A 484 13.60 19.23 27.28
N PHE A 485 13.87 18.32 26.37
CA PHE A 485 15.05 17.48 26.43
C PHE A 485 15.58 17.18 25.02
N ARG A 486 16.87 16.82 24.93
CA ARG A 486 17.45 16.26 23.71
C ARG A 486 18.33 15.06 24.08
N LEU A 487 18.20 14.00 23.31
CA LEU A 487 19.03 12.81 23.42
C LEU A 487 20.35 13.04 22.68
N TYR A 488 21.43 12.45 23.20
CA TYR A 488 22.75 12.44 22.60
C TYR A 488 23.31 11.03 22.69
N THR A 489 24.29 10.70 21.85
CA THR A 489 24.90 9.35 21.81
C THR A 489 25.44 8.85 23.16
N GLY A 490 25.83 9.75 24.06
CA GLY A 490 26.41 9.45 25.37
C GLY A 490 25.58 9.93 26.56
N GLY A 491 24.36 10.44 26.36
CA GLY A 491 23.53 10.94 27.46
C GLY A 491 22.35 11.80 27.01
N THR A 492 21.71 12.49 27.95
CA THR A 492 20.56 13.36 27.68
C THR A 492 20.76 14.69 28.37
N ILE A 493 20.39 15.79 27.71
CA ILE A 493 20.24 17.10 28.36
C ILE A 493 18.76 17.38 28.51
N ILE A 494 18.33 17.70 29.73
CA ILE A 494 16.95 18.03 30.08
C ILE A 494 16.93 19.45 30.64
N TRP A 495 16.01 20.29 30.21
CA TRP A 495 15.75 21.60 30.77
C TRP A 495 14.31 21.67 31.29
N THR A 496 14.13 22.15 32.51
CA THR A 496 12.81 22.54 33.05
C THR A 496 12.91 23.93 33.67
N GLU A 497 11.80 24.66 33.75
CA GLU A 497 11.79 25.98 34.41
C GLU A 497 12.22 25.91 35.89
N ARG A 498 11.89 24.80 36.56
CA ARG A 498 12.13 24.62 37.99
C ARG A 498 13.55 24.16 38.33
N LEU A 499 14.15 23.30 37.50
CA LEU A 499 15.45 22.68 37.79
C LEU A 499 16.60 23.23 36.91
N GLY A 500 16.29 24.08 35.93
CA GLY A 500 17.27 24.54 34.95
C GLY A 500 17.77 23.39 34.07
N VAL A 501 18.94 23.58 33.43
CA VAL A 501 19.53 22.56 32.54
C VAL A 501 20.25 21.50 33.37
N GLN A 502 19.83 20.26 33.22
CA GLN A 502 20.38 19.07 33.85
C GLN A 502 20.98 18.13 32.79
N VAL A 503 22.11 17.51 33.11
CA VAL A 503 22.82 16.60 32.22
C VAL A 503 22.78 15.21 32.83
N VAL A 504 22.24 14.25 32.10
CA VAL A 504 22.23 12.84 32.47
C VAL A 504 23.21 12.13 31.56
N ASP A 505 24.45 12.00 32.01
CA ASP A 505 25.53 11.31 31.29
C ASP A 505 25.42 9.79 31.51
N ALA A 506 25.45 9.00 30.44
CA ALA A 506 25.33 7.55 30.50
C ALA A 506 26.52 6.86 31.19
N SER A 507 27.64 7.55 31.41
CA SER A 507 28.77 7.06 32.20
C SER A 507 28.46 6.91 33.69
N ILE A 508 27.48 7.64 34.24
CA ILE A 508 27.03 7.50 35.63
C ILE A 508 26.42 6.12 35.88
N LEU A 509 25.81 5.51 34.85
CA LEU A 509 25.26 4.15 34.92
C LEU A 509 26.36 3.07 34.95
N ARG A 510 27.61 3.38 34.57
CA ARG A 510 28.73 2.44 34.67
C ARG A 510 29.31 2.33 36.08
N GLU A 511 29.18 3.35 36.93
CA GLU A 511 29.60 3.29 38.34
C GLU A 511 28.64 2.45 39.22
N TRP A 512 27.40 2.25 38.78
CA TRP A 512 26.37 1.51 39.51
C TRP A 512 26.33 0.00 39.20
N LEU A 513 27.14 -0.46 38.25
CA LEU A 513 27.29 -1.87 37.92
C LEU A 513 28.51 -2.44 38.68
N PRO A 514 28.33 -3.35 39.66
CA PRO A 514 29.45 -4.02 40.30
C PRO A 514 30.28 -4.77 39.24
N GLY A 515 31.57 -4.44 39.18
CA GLY A 515 32.44 -4.73 38.05
C GLY A 515 32.64 -6.22 37.74
N THR A 516 32.48 -6.58 36.47
CA THR A 516 33.15 -7.74 35.90
C THR A 516 34.56 -7.31 35.51
N ALA A 517 35.51 -7.61 36.39
CA ALA A 517 36.93 -7.47 36.15
C ALA A 517 37.34 -8.20 34.87
N SER A 518 38.10 -7.50 34.04
CA SER A 518 38.85 -8.07 32.91
C SER A 518 39.86 -9.09 33.42
N SER A 519 39.81 -10.31 32.89
CA SER A 519 40.90 -11.27 32.96
C SER A 519 41.51 -11.47 31.55
N ARG A 520 42.62 -10.75 31.36
CA ARG A 520 43.72 -10.87 30.37
C ARG A 520 43.42 -10.61 28.90
#